data_AF-A0A2S8BL54-F1
#
_entry.id   AF-A0A2S8BL54-F1
#
_cell.length_a   1.000
_cell.length_b   1.000
_cell.length_c   1.000
_cell.angle_alpha   90.00
_cell.angle_beta   90.00
_cell.angle_gamma   90.00
#
_symmetry.space_group_name_H-M   'P 1'
#
loop_
_entity.id
_entity.type
_entity.pdbx_description
1 polymer ?
#
loop_
_entity_poly.entity_id
_entity_poly.type
_entity_poly.pdbx_seq_one_letter_code
_entity_poly.pdbx_strand_id
1 'polypeptide(L)'
;MSVLIRGVRLYGEGEQVDVRVDDGQIAEIGAGLAIPAEAEVIDATGQVLLPGFVDLHTHLREPGREYAEDIETGSAAAALGGYTAVFAMANTTPVADSPVVTDHVWHRGQQVGLVDVHPVGAVTVGLGGAELTEMGMMAAGAAGVRMFSDDGLCVHDPLVMRRALEYATGLGVLIAQHAEEPRLTVGAVAHEGPTRRSWGSPGGRGPPRNRSSPATPCWPATPVPGCTSATPPPPAPSRS
;
A
#
# COMPACT_ATOMS: atom_id res chain seq x y z
N MET A 1 -21.09 -20.32 13.27
CA MET A 1 -21.61 -20.60 11.91
C MET A 1 -20.58 -21.44 11.18
N SER A 2 -21.01 -22.50 10.48
CA SER A 2 -20.12 -23.43 9.79
C SER A 2 -20.28 -23.26 8.27
N VAL A 3 -19.17 -23.23 7.54
CA VAL A 3 -19.12 -23.14 6.07
C VAL A 3 -18.20 -24.24 5.55
N LEU A 4 -18.64 -24.94 4.50
CA LEU A 4 -17.84 -25.94 3.80
C LEU A 4 -17.64 -25.51 2.34
N ILE A 5 -16.40 -25.23 1.98
CA ILE A 5 -15.98 -24.89 0.62
C ILE A 5 -15.47 -26.17 -0.05
N ARG A 6 -16.04 -26.58 -1.18
CA ARG A 6 -15.76 -27.87 -1.82
C ARG A 6 -14.97 -27.77 -3.12
N GLY A 7 -14.14 -28.78 -3.38
CA GLY A 7 -13.51 -29.03 -4.68
C GLY A 7 -12.48 -27.99 -5.13
N VAL A 8 -11.91 -27.25 -4.18
CA VAL A 8 -10.95 -26.17 -4.46
C VAL A 8 -9.53 -26.69 -4.62
N ARG A 9 -8.70 -25.93 -5.32
CA ARG A 9 -7.23 -26.10 -5.30
C ARG A 9 -6.59 -25.01 -4.45
N LEU A 10 -5.86 -25.41 -3.41
CA LEU A 10 -5.12 -24.46 -2.58
C LEU A 10 -3.97 -23.87 -3.38
N TYR A 11 -3.87 -22.54 -3.43
CA TYR A 11 -2.81 -21.85 -4.18
C TYR A 11 -2.73 -22.19 -5.68
N GLY A 12 -3.74 -22.89 -6.22
CA GLY A 12 -3.78 -23.35 -7.60
C GLY A 12 -2.97 -24.63 -7.86
N GLU A 13 -2.37 -25.21 -6.83
CA GLU A 13 -1.50 -26.37 -6.90
C GLU A 13 -2.14 -27.62 -6.27
N GLY A 14 -1.59 -28.80 -6.59
CA GLY A 14 -1.98 -30.07 -5.97
C GLY A 14 -3.35 -30.61 -6.36
N GLU A 15 -3.83 -31.55 -5.54
CA GLU A 15 -5.13 -32.19 -5.67
C GLU A 15 -6.26 -31.31 -5.12
N GLN A 16 -7.50 -31.57 -5.56
CA GLN A 16 -8.67 -30.87 -5.04
C GLN A 16 -8.96 -31.29 -3.59
N VAL A 17 -9.30 -30.30 -2.77
CA VAL A 17 -9.64 -30.48 -1.35
C VAL A 17 -10.91 -29.70 -1.01
N ASP A 18 -11.50 -30.03 0.12
CA ASP A 18 -12.55 -29.28 0.78
C ASP A 18 -11.97 -28.56 2.00
N VAL A 19 -12.52 -27.40 2.34
CA VAL A 19 -12.12 -26.58 3.49
C VAL A 19 -13.34 -26.28 4.36
N ARG A 20 -13.30 -26.71 5.62
CA ARG A 20 -14.31 -26.37 6.62
C ARG A 20 -13.87 -25.17 7.44
N VAL A 21 -14.75 -24.19 7.55
CA VAL A 21 -14.60 -23.01 8.39
C VAL A 21 -15.67 -23.07 9.47
N ASP A 22 -15.25 -23.06 10.74
CA ASP A 22 -16.15 -23.03 11.89
C ASP A 22 -15.86 -21.76 12.69
N ASP A 23 -16.90 -20.96 12.95
CA ASP A 23 -16.82 -19.73 13.76
C ASP A 23 -15.73 -18.76 13.30
N GLY A 24 -15.60 -18.62 11.98
CA GLY A 24 -14.64 -17.72 11.33
C GLY A 24 -13.20 -18.24 11.29
N GLN A 25 -12.96 -19.48 11.74
CA GLN A 25 -11.63 -20.11 11.72
C GLN A 25 -11.62 -21.33 10.80
N ILE A 26 -10.48 -21.56 10.15
CA ILE A 26 -10.26 -22.78 9.37
C ILE A 26 -10.17 -23.95 10.34
N ALA A 27 -11.18 -24.81 10.33
CA ALA A 27 -11.30 -25.95 11.24
C ALA A 27 -10.64 -27.21 10.65
N GLU A 28 -10.79 -27.43 9.35
CA GLU A 28 -10.27 -28.63 8.69
C GLU A 28 -10.04 -28.40 7.20
N ILE A 29 -9.00 -29.04 6.66
CA ILE A 29 -8.68 -29.07 5.23
C ILE A 29 -8.43 -30.53 4.85
N GLY A 30 -9.15 -31.04 3.86
CA GLY A 30 -8.99 -32.43 3.44
C GLY A 30 -9.89 -32.81 2.27
N ALA A 31 -9.66 -33.98 1.68
CA ALA A 31 -10.48 -34.46 0.57
C ALA A 31 -11.74 -35.16 1.08
N GLY A 32 -12.90 -34.82 0.52
CA GLY A 32 -14.16 -35.51 0.79
C GLY A 32 -14.65 -35.33 2.22
N LEU A 33 -14.55 -34.11 2.75
CA LEU A 33 -14.98 -33.82 4.12
C LEU A 33 -16.48 -34.08 4.28
N ALA A 34 -16.86 -34.63 5.43
CA ALA A 34 -18.26 -34.85 5.75
C ALA A 34 -18.98 -33.50 5.85
N ILE A 35 -20.16 -33.41 5.26
CA ILE A 35 -21.00 -32.19 5.29
C ILE A 35 -21.69 -32.13 6.66
N PRO A 36 -21.39 -31.15 7.52
CA PRO A 36 -22.11 -30.95 8.77
C PRO A 36 -23.58 -30.57 8.48
N ALA A 37 -24.50 -31.00 9.35
CA ALA A 37 -25.94 -30.86 9.13
C ALA A 37 -26.43 -29.39 8.99
N GLU A 38 -25.69 -28.43 9.52
CA GLU A 38 -26.02 -26.99 9.51
C GLU A 38 -24.96 -26.14 8.80
N ALA A 39 -24.06 -26.75 8.03
CA ALA A 39 -23.05 -26.00 7.30
C ALA A 39 -23.63 -25.40 6.01
N GLU A 40 -23.30 -24.14 5.74
CA GLU A 40 -23.44 -23.58 4.40
C GLU A 40 -22.43 -24.25 3.47
N VAL A 41 -22.89 -24.77 2.33
CA VAL A 41 -22.01 -25.45 1.38
C VAL A 41 -21.81 -24.59 0.14
N ILE A 42 -20.54 -24.27 -0.14
CA ILE A 42 -20.11 -23.54 -1.32
C ILE A 42 -19.39 -24.54 -2.23
N ASP A 43 -20.00 -24.84 -3.39
CA ASP A 43 -19.33 -25.61 -4.44
C ASP A 43 -18.43 -24.69 -5.26
N ALA A 44 -17.12 -24.80 -5.04
CA ALA A 44 -16.10 -24.06 -5.75
C ALA A 44 -15.20 -25.00 -6.57
N THR A 45 -15.78 -26.09 -7.08
CA THR A 45 -15.06 -27.10 -7.86
C THR A 45 -14.33 -26.47 -9.05
N GLY A 46 -13.02 -26.71 -9.12
CA GLY A 46 -12.16 -26.18 -10.18
C GLY A 46 -11.71 -24.73 -9.99
N GLN A 47 -12.13 -24.08 -8.89
CA GLN A 47 -11.64 -22.77 -8.50
C GLN A 47 -10.36 -22.88 -7.67
N VAL A 48 -9.65 -21.75 -7.57
CA VAL A 48 -8.48 -21.59 -6.72
C VAL A 48 -8.89 -20.95 -5.40
N LEU A 49 -8.51 -21.56 -4.28
CA LEU A 49 -8.67 -20.97 -2.96
C LEU A 49 -7.35 -20.35 -2.51
N LEU A 50 -7.40 -19.04 -2.25
CA LEU A 50 -6.27 -18.26 -1.74
C LEU A 50 -6.63 -17.69 -0.36
N PRO A 51 -5.63 -17.41 0.49
CA PRO A 51 -5.84 -16.51 1.62
C PRO A 51 -6.35 -15.16 1.12
N GLY A 52 -7.20 -14.52 1.93
CA GLY A 52 -7.61 -13.14 1.68
C GLY A 52 -6.41 -12.22 1.56
N PHE A 53 -6.44 -11.32 0.58
CA PHE A 53 -5.36 -10.38 0.36
C PHE A 53 -5.40 -9.25 1.39
N VAL A 54 -4.23 -8.69 1.68
CA VAL A 54 -4.05 -7.53 2.56
C VAL A 54 -3.45 -6.40 1.74
N ASP A 55 -4.19 -5.31 1.58
CA ASP A 55 -3.70 -4.10 0.92
C ASP A 55 -3.16 -3.13 1.96
N LEU A 56 -1.85 -2.87 1.91
CA LEU A 56 -1.20 -1.93 2.82
C LEU A 56 -1.35 -0.47 2.37
N HIS A 57 -1.94 -0.18 1.21
CA HIS A 57 -2.03 1.17 0.67
C HIS A 57 -3.35 1.45 -0.05
N THR A 58 -4.36 1.88 0.70
CA THR A 58 -5.69 2.18 0.16
C THR A 58 -6.14 3.61 0.51
N HIS A 59 -6.79 4.29 -0.44
CA HIS A 59 -7.41 5.60 -0.20
C HIS A 59 -8.93 5.50 -0.19
N LEU A 60 -9.52 5.39 1.00
CA LEU A 60 -10.98 5.30 1.19
C LEU A 60 -11.67 6.67 1.17
N ARG A 61 -10.91 7.78 1.20
CA ARG A 61 -11.37 9.18 1.05
C ARG A 61 -12.38 9.69 2.10
N GLU A 62 -12.89 8.84 2.98
CA GLU A 62 -13.64 9.19 4.18
C GLU A 62 -12.70 9.22 5.41
N PRO A 63 -12.71 10.29 6.23
CA PRO A 63 -13.61 11.46 6.15
C PRO A 63 -13.19 12.55 5.14
N GLY A 64 -14.17 13.30 4.65
CA GLY A 64 -14.06 14.61 4.00
C GLY A 64 -14.13 14.63 2.48
N ARG A 65 -13.90 13.49 1.80
CA ARG A 65 -13.96 13.39 0.33
C ARG A 65 -14.83 12.20 -0.12
N GLU A 66 -15.93 11.98 0.57
CA GLU A 66 -16.90 10.89 0.38
C GLU A 66 -17.48 10.87 -1.05
N TYR A 67 -17.50 12.02 -1.73
CA TYR A 67 -17.93 12.12 -3.14
C TYR A 67 -17.01 11.36 -4.11
N ALA A 68 -15.77 11.05 -3.71
CA ALA A 68 -14.78 10.36 -4.52
C ALA A 68 -14.71 8.87 -4.20
N GLU A 69 -14.79 8.51 -2.91
CA GLU A 69 -14.92 7.15 -2.39
C GLU A 69 -15.33 7.26 -0.91
N ASP A 70 -15.95 6.22 -0.33
CA ASP A 70 -16.19 6.13 1.11
C ASP A 70 -15.79 4.75 1.67
N ILE A 71 -15.84 4.58 3.00
CA ILE A 71 -15.42 3.31 3.63
C ILE A 71 -16.33 2.15 3.19
N GLU A 72 -17.61 2.39 2.90
CA GLU A 72 -18.54 1.35 2.50
C GLU A 72 -18.27 0.88 1.06
N THR A 73 -18.22 1.81 0.11
CA THR A 73 -17.96 1.51 -1.30
C THR A 73 -16.55 0.97 -1.52
N GLY A 74 -15.56 1.54 -0.84
CA GLY A 74 -14.18 1.08 -0.91
C GLY A 74 -13.99 -0.32 -0.31
N SER A 75 -14.68 -0.63 0.80
CA SER A 75 -14.66 -1.98 1.38
C SER A 75 -15.34 -3.01 0.48
N ALA A 76 -16.46 -2.65 -0.16
CA ALA A 76 -17.12 -3.53 -1.13
C ALA A 76 -16.23 -3.80 -2.34
N ALA A 77 -15.53 -2.78 -2.85
CA ALA A 77 -14.57 -2.92 -3.94
C ALA A 77 -13.38 -3.82 -3.54
N ALA A 78 -12.86 -3.66 -2.32
CA ALA A 78 -11.80 -4.49 -1.77
C ALA A 78 -12.20 -5.96 -1.67
N ALA A 79 -13.37 -6.24 -1.08
CA ALA A 79 -13.92 -7.60 -0.96
C ALA A 79 -14.10 -8.26 -2.34
N LEU A 80 -14.65 -7.53 -3.32
CA LEU A 80 -14.79 -8.01 -4.69
C LEU A 80 -13.44 -8.29 -5.36
N GLY A 81 -12.40 -7.52 -5.01
CA GLY A 81 -11.03 -7.72 -5.46
C GLY A 81 -10.28 -8.86 -4.77
N GLY A 82 -10.89 -9.53 -3.79
CA GLY A 82 -10.27 -10.61 -3.01
C GLY A 82 -9.47 -10.15 -1.79
N TYR A 83 -9.59 -8.89 -1.40
CA TYR A 83 -8.98 -8.35 -0.19
C TYR A 83 -9.90 -8.57 1.02
N THR A 84 -9.32 -9.00 2.12
CA THR A 84 -10.01 -9.14 3.41
C THR A 84 -9.56 -8.10 4.41
N ALA A 85 -8.45 -7.40 4.16
CA ALA A 85 -7.99 -6.28 4.98
C ALA A 85 -7.40 -5.17 4.11
N VAL A 86 -7.67 -3.92 4.49
CA VAL A 86 -7.17 -2.71 3.81
C VAL A 86 -6.63 -1.71 4.81
N PHE A 87 -5.57 -1.00 4.41
CA PHE A 87 -4.94 0.04 5.22
C PHE A 87 -5.29 1.43 4.66
N ALA A 88 -6.14 2.16 5.39
CA ALA A 88 -6.65 3.46 4.98
C ALA A 88 -5.61 4.56 5.24
N MET A 89 -5.07 5.16 4.17
CA MET A 89 -4.07 6.22 4.24
C MET A 89 -4.56 7.47 5.00
N ALA A 90 -3.63 8.14 5.68
CA ALA A 90 -3.91 9.25 6.60
C ALA A 90 -4.38 10.56 5.93
N ASN A 91 -4.31 10.65 4.60
CA ASN A 91 -4.52 11.88 3.83
C ASN A 91 -6.00 12.19 3.50
N THR A 92 -6.82 12.09 4.54
CA THR A 92 -8.24 12.47 4.61
C THR A 92 -8.40 13.89 5.16
N THR A 93 -9.66 14.36 5.26
CA THR A 93 -9.99 15.68 5.83
C THR A 93 -11.08 15.50 6.90
N PRO A 94 -10.76 15.60 8.21
CA PRO A 94 -9.45 15.88 8.79
C PRO A 94 -8.42 14.77 8.55
N VAL A 95 -7.13 15.13 8.61
CA VAL A 95 -6.00 14.19 8.52
C VAL A 95 -6.07 13.21 9.69
N ALA A 96 -5.68 11.96 9.47
CA ALA A 96 -5.57 10.96 10.52
C ALA A 96 -4.31 11.13 11.39
N ASP A 97 -4.14 12.31 12.00
CA ASP A 97 -2.99 12.69 12.84
C ASP A 97 -3.30 12.65 14.35
N SER A 98 -4.50 12.19 14.72
CA SER A 98 -4.94 12.05 16.11
C SER A 98 -5.77 10.77 16.32
N PRO A 99 -5.81 10.24 17.56
CA PRO A 99 -6.61 9.06 17.89
C PRO A 99 -8.09 9.21 17.55
N VAL A 100 -8.61 10.44 17.65
CA VAL A 100 -10.03 10.72 17.34
C VAL A 100 -10.36 10.33 15.90
N VAL A 101 -9.48 10.68 14.96
CA VAL A 101 -9.70 10.43 13.54
C VAL A 101 -9.41 8.97 13.21
N THR A 102 -8.30 8.41 13.70
CA THR A 102 -7.95 7.00 13.44
C THR A 102 -9.00 6.05 14.02
N ASP A 103 -9.43 6.30 15.26
CA ASP A 103 -10.45 5.46 15.90
C ASP A 103 -11.80 5.61 15.20
N HIS A 104 -12.15 6.80 14.70
CA HIS A 104 -13.36 6.99 13.91
C HIS A 104 -13.36 6.11 12.65
N VAL A 105 -12.27 6.15 11.86
CA VAL A 105 -12.12 5.33 10.65
C VAL A 105 -12.23 3.84 10.97
N TRP A 106 -11.56 3.39 12.04
CA TRP A 106 -11.65 2.00 12.49
C TRP A 106 -13.08 1.60 12.87
N HIS A 107 -13.76 2.38 13.71
CA HIS A 107 -15.15 2.09 14.11
C HIS A 107 -16.08 2.06 12.91
N ARG A 108 -15.88 2.96 11.93
CA ARG A 108 -16.68 2.98 10.71
C ARG A 108 -16.44 1.72 9.88
N GLY A 109 -15.19 1.27 9.76
CA GLY A 109 -14.86 -0.03 9.17
C GLY A 109 -15.59 -1.19 9.83
N GLN A 110 -15.60 -1.24 11.17
CA GLN A 110 -16.31 -2.27 11.93
C GLN A 110 -17.83 -2.22 11.73
N GLN A 111 -18.41 -1.03 11.54
CA GLN A 111 -19.83 -0.87 11.24
C GLN A 111 -20.20 -1.37 9.84
N VAL A 112 -19.31 -1.19 8.86
CA VAL A 112 -19.49 -1.69 7.49
C VAL A 112 -19.32 -3.21 7.46
N GLY A 113 -18.27 -3.74 8.09
CA GLY A 113 -18.08 -5.18 8.31
C GLY A 113 -17.89 -6.02 7.05
N LEU A 114 -17.43 -5.42 5.94
CA LEU A 114 -17.16 -6.13 4.68
C LEU A 114 -15.71 -6.63 4.59
N VAL A 115 -14.75 -5.82 5.06
CA VAL A 115 -13.32 -6.15 5.18
C VAL A 115 -12.78 -5.50 6.46
N ASP A 116 -11.63 -5.96 6.94
CA ASP A 116 -10.93 -5.33 8.05
C ASP A 116 -10.31 -4.00 7.59
N VAL A 117 -10.78 -2.88 8.15
CA VAL A 117 -10.25 -1.54 7.84
C VAL A 117 -9.29 -1.11 8.94
N HIS A 118 -8.01 -1.04 8.60
CA HIS A 118 -6.95 -0.57 9.49
C HIS A 118 -6.55 0.87 9.13
N PRO A 119 -6.75 1.86 10.00
CA PRO A 119 -6.29 3.21 9.73
C PRO A 119 -4.76 3.29 9.82
N VAL A 120 -4.16 4.06 8.90
CA VAL A 120 -2.77 4.51 8.98
C VAL A 120 -2.74 5.89 9.61
N GLY A 121 -1.88 6.06 10.62
CA GLY A 121 -1.69 7.35 11.27
C GLY A 121 -0.72 8.24 10.49
N ALA A 122 -0.91 9.55 10.51
CA ALA A 122 0.10 10.47 9.99
C ALA A 122 1.36 10.45 10.87
N VAL A 123 2.54 10.55 10.26
CA VAL A 123 3.81 10.75 10.96
C VAL A 123 3.89 12.17 11.50
N THR A 124 3.42 13.16 10.74
CA THR A 124 3.43 14.57 11.14
C THR A 124 2.06 15.22 11.17
N VAL A 125 1.92 16.22 12.04
CA VAL A 125 0.67 16.96 12.22
C VAL A 125 0.27 17.61 10.89
N GLY A 126 -0.96 17.35 10.45
CA GLY A 126 -1.49 17.82 9.18
C GLY A 126 -0.66 17.44 7.94
N LEU A 127 0.17 16.38 8.01
CA LEU A 127 1.11 15.97 6.96
C LEU A 127 2.16 17.06 6.64
N GLY A 128 2.43 17.96 7.58
CA GLY A 128 3.25 19.16 7.36
C GLY A 128 4.77 18.91 7.30
N GLY A 129 5.25 17.72 7.63
CA GLY A 129 6.66 17.35 7.62
C GLY A 129 7.52 18.03 8.70
N ALA A 130 6.91 18.75 9.64
CA ALA A 130 7.61 19.62 10.61
C ALA A 130 7.57 19.13 12.06
N GLU A 131 6.42 18.63 12.50
CA GLU A 131 6.17 18.22 13.89
C GLU A 131 5.57 16.81 13.90
N LEU A 132 6.11 15.92 14.73
CA LEU A 132 5.59 14.55 14.88
C LEU A 132 4.20 14.55 15.53
N THR A 133 3.36 13.61 15.14
CA THR A 133 2.06 13.39 15.78
C THR A 133 2.20 12.65 17.11
N GLU A 134 1.08 12.55 17.84
CA GLU A 134 0.93 11.73 19.04
C GLU A 134 0.85 10.23 18.69
N MET A 135 1.88 9.69 18.02
CA MET A 135 1.95 8.32 17.52
C MET A 135 1.66 7.27 18.59
N GLY A 136 2.17 7.49 19.82
CA GLY A 136 1.93 6.60 20.95
C GLY A 136 0.45 6.52 21.34
N MET A 137 -0.28 7.63 21.29
CA MET A 137 -1.71 7.64 21.59
C MET A 137 -2.51 6.91 20.50
N MET A 138 -2.18 7.11 19.22
CA MET A 138 -2.83 6.39 18.11
C MET A 138 -2.55 4.89 18.17
N ALA A 139 -1.34 4.48 18.53
CA ALA A 139 -0.98 3.08 18.68
C ALA A 139 -1.69 2.41 19.88
N ALA A 140 -1.97 3.16 20.93
CA ALA A 140 -2.69 2.71 22.11
C ALA A 140 -4.22 2.90 22.04
N GLY A 141 -4.73 3.58 20.99
CA GLY A 141 -6.14 3.86 20.77
C GLY A 141 -6.95 2.62 20.39
N ALA A 142 -8.26 2.79 20.17
CA ALA A 142 -9.15 1.68 19.82
C ALA A 142 -8.76 1.02 18.49
N ALA A 143 -8.30 1.82 17.53
CA ALA A 143 -7.82 1.33 16.25
C ALA A 143 -6.50 0.53 16.34
N GLY A 144 -5.73 0.72 17.42
CA GLY A 144 -4.44 0.06 17.60
C GLY A 144 -3.48 0.30 16.44
N VAL A 145 -3.29 1.55 16.01
CA VAL A 145 -2.50 1.88 14.81
C VAL A 145 -1.10 1.27 14.87
N ARG A 146 -0.69 0.57 13.81
CA ARG A 146 0.64 -0.07 13.69
C ARG A 146 1.48 0.46 12.54
N MET A 147 0.89 1.25 11.65
CA MET A 147 1.57 1.81 10.49
C MET A 147 1.33 3.32 10.45
N PHE A 148 2.40 4.07 10.18
CA PHE A 148 2.38 5.52 10.07
C PHE A 148 2.97 5.98 8.74
N SER A 149 2.32 6.94 8.09
CA SER A 149 2.73 7.47 6.79
C SER A 149 2.16 8.87 6.57
N ASP A 150 2.97 9.77 6.00
CA ASP A 150 2.49 11.08 5.53
C ASP A 150 2.03 11.05 4.06
N ASP A 151 1.62 9.87 3.55
CA ASP A 151 1.37 9.62 2.14
C ASP A 151 0.69 10.76 1.35
N GLY A 152 1.26 11.06 0.19
CA GLY A 152 0.98 12.27 -0.59
C GLY A 152 1.89 13.45 -0.26
N LEU A 153 2.56 13.46 0.90
CA LEU A 153 3.60 14.42 1.25
C LEU A 153 4.80 13.71 1.90
N CYS A 154 5.99 13.94 1.36
CA CYS A 154 7.21 13.35 1.89
C CYS A 154 7.60 14.02 3.22
N VAL A 155 7.89 13.21 4.25
CA VAL A 155 8.65 13.65 5.42
C VAL A 155 10.09 13.92 4.99
N HIS A 156 10.32 15.12 4.47
CA HIS A 156 11.55 15.51 3.78
C HIS A 156 12.65 15.99 4.75
N ASP A 157 12.29 16.43 5.96
CA ASP A 157 13.27 16.80 6.99
C ASP A 157 13.90 15.52 7.59
N PRO A 158 15.21 15.29 7.39
CA PRO A 158 15.88 14.10 7.90
C PRO A 158 15.89 14.01 9.43
N LEU A 159 15.82 15.14 10.14
CA LEU A 159 15.73 15.15 11.61
C LEU A 159 14.36 14.67 12.08
N VAL A 160 13.28 15.06 11.40
CA VAL A 160 11.92 14.59 11.68
C VAL A 160 11.82 13.10 11.38
N MET A 161 12.29 12.66 10.21
CA MET A 161 12.27 11.24 9.84
C MET A 161 13.11 10.39 10.81
N ARG A 162 14.30 10.85 11.20
CA ARG A 162 15.13 10.15 12.18
C ARG A 162 14.40 9.96 13.50
N ARG A 163 13.76 11.03 14.01
CA ARG A 163 12.99 10.96 15.26
C ARG A 163 11.81 10.00 15.11
N ALA A 164 11.08 10.06 14.00
CA ALA A 164 9.97 9.14 13.73
C ALA A 164 10.42 7.66 13.81
N LEU A 165 11.57 7.32 13.22
CA LEU A 165 12.15 5.98 13.27
C LEU A 165 12.61 5.57 14.68
N GLU A 166 13.19 6.50 15.44
CA GLU A 166 13.57 6.29 16.84
C GLU A 166 12.32 5.99 17.71
N TYR A 167 11.23 6.75 17.54
CA TYR A 167 9.96 6.50 18.21
C TYR A 167 9.31 5.18 17.76
N ALA A 168 9.33 4.89 16.46
CA ALA A 168 8.70 3.70 15.89
C ALA A 168 9.26 2.41 16.49
N THR A 169 10.58 2.38 16.74
CA THR A 169 11.24 1.25 17.39
C THR A 169 10.73 1.02 18.82
N GLY A 170 10.57 2.09 19.60
CA GLY A 170 10.08 2.01 20.99
C GLY A 170 8.61 1.62 21.08
N LEU A 171 7.80 1.99 20.09
CA LEU A 171 6.36 1.69 20.04
C LEU A 171 6.03 0.36 19.35
N GLY A 172 6.99 -0.24 18.63
CA GLY A 172 6.76 -1.45 17.84
C GLY A 172 5.85 -1.21 16.63
N VAL A 173 5.99 -0.06 15.98
CA VAL A 173 5.19 0.37 14.83
C VAL A 173 6.06 0.56 13.58
N LEU A 174 5.43 0.57 12.41
CA LEU A 174 6.07 0.72 11.10
C LEU A 174 5.94 2.18 10.61
N ILE A 175 7.03 2.74 10.08
CA ILE A 175 7.00 3.95 9.26
C ILE A 175 7.02 3.54 7.79
N ALA A 176 6.01 3.96 7.02
CA ALA A 176 6.00 3.90 5.57
C ALA A 176 6.22 5.30 5.01
N GLN A 177 7.13 5.44 4.05
CA GLN A 177 7.50 6.73 3.49
C GLN A 177 7.12 6.82 2.03
N HIS A 178 6.36 7.85 1.70
CA HIS A 178 6.19 8.30 0.33
C HIS A 178 7.49 9.00 -0.12
N ALA A 179 8.42 8.23 -0.68
CA ALA A 179 9.76 8.69 -1.00
C ALA A 179 9.78 9.59 -2.24
N GLU A 180 9.47 10.87 -2.04
CA GLU A 180 9.49 11.90 -3.07
C GLU A 180 10.28 13.13 -2.58
N GLU A 181 11.41 13.46 -3.23
CA GLU A 181 12.18 14.66 -2.88
C GLU A 181 11.50 15.91 -3.47
N PRO A 182 10.96 16.84 -2.64
CA PRO A 182 10.16 17.96 -3.12
C PRO A 182 10.92 18.88 -4.09
N ARG A 183 12.26 18.96 -3.98
CA ARG A 183 13.09 19.77 -4.89
C ARG A 183 13.21 19.17 -6.29
N LEU A 184 13.05 17.85 -6.42
CA LEU A 184 13.15 17.12 -7.67
C LEU A 184 11.80 17.03 -8.41
N THR A 185 10.67 17.23 -7.70
CA THR A 185 9.33 17.04 -8.26
C THR A 185 8.55 18.33 -8.50
N VAL A 186 9.21 19.50 -8.40
CA VAL A 186 8.56 20.80 -8.62
C VAL A 186 7.90 20.89 -10.01
N GLY A 187 6.57 20.88 -10.03
CA GLY A 187 5.76 20.94 -11.24
C GLY A 187 5.79 19.66 -12.08
N ALA A 188 6.26 18.54 -11.51
CA ALA A 188 6.22 17.25 -12.17
C ALA A 188 4.78 16.73 -12.22
N VAL A 189 4.38 16.22 -13.38
CA VAL A 189 3.05 15.61 -13.62
C VAL A 189 3.15 14.21 -14.23
N ALA A 190 4.37 13.81 -14.61
CA ALA A 190 4.68 12.54 -15.24
C ALA A 190 6.19 12.27 -15.11
N HIS A 191 6.58 11.02 -15.33
CA HIS A 191 7.97 10.59 -15.37
C HIS A 191 8.81 11.43 -16.36
N GLU A 192 10.02 11.84 -15.95
CA GLU A 192 10.97 12.55 -16.80
C GLU A 192 11.68 11.58 -17.78
N GLY A 193 10.93 11.12 -18.78
CA GLY A 193 11.40 10.19 -19.80
C GLY A 193 11.21 10.71 -21.24
N PRO A 194 11.68 9.94 -22.25
CA PRO A 194 11.53 10.28 -23.67
C PRO A 194 10.08 10.58 -24.09
N THR A 195 9.11 9.86 -23.53
CA THR A 195 7.67 10.02 -23.78
C THR A 195 7.16 11.41 -23.39
N ARG A 196 7.70 12.04 -22.33
CA ARG A 196 7.30 13.39 -21.92
C ARG A 196 7.75 14.45 -22.92
N ARG A 197 8.87 14.22 -23.63
CA ARG A 197 9.41 15.15 -24.63
C ARG A 197 8.53 15.24 -25.88
N SER A 198 7.74 14.20 -26.19
CA SER A 198 6.88 14.18 -27.37
C SER A 198 5.52 14.87 -27.16
N TRP A 199 5.07 15.05 -25.92
CA TRP A 199 3.72 15.59 -25.62
C TRP A 199 3.67 17.11 -25.42
N GLY A 200 4.81 17.81 -25.44
CA GLY A 200 4.86 19.28 -25.41
C GLY A 200 4.23 19.96 -24.18
N SER A 201 3.87 19.20 -23.15
CA SER A 201 3.12 19.70 -21.98
C SER A 201 3.99 20.60 -21.08
N PRO A 202 3.50 21.78 -20.66
CA PRO A 202 4.25 22.67 -19.80
C PRO A 202 4.20 22.20 -18.33
N GLY A 203 5.36 21.89 -17.74
CA GLY A 203 5.51 21.72 -16.29
C GLY A 203 6.66 20.80 -15.91
N GLY A 204 7.84 21.38 -15.58
CA GLY A 204 9.02 20.70 -15.00
C GLY A 204 10.33 20.77 -15.82
N ARG A 205 11.02 21.92 -15.77
CA ARG A 205 12.31 22.35 -16.38
C ARG A 205 12.62 22.00 -17.85
N GLY A 206 12.27 22.95 -18.73
CA GLY A 206 13.27 23.48 -19.67
C GLY A 206 14.28 24.36 -18.91
N PRO A 207 15.53 24.51 -19.39
CA PRO A 207 16.55 25.32 -18.71
C PRO A 207 16.10 26.79 -18.62
N PRO A 208 16.60 27.57 -17.63
CA PRO A 208 16.31 28.99 -17.56
C PRO A 208 16.78 29.64 -18.87
N ARG A 209 15.86 30.27 -19.60
CA ARG A 209 16.17 31.10 -20.76
C ARG A 209 16.95 32.33 -20.28
N ASN A 210 18.25 32.19 -20.01
CA ASN A 210 19.16 33.31 -20.12
C ASN A 210 19.59 33.41 -21.59
N ARG A 211 19.06 34.42 -22.30
CA ARG A 211 19.58 34.85 -23.60
C ARG A 211 20.94 35.52 -23.37
N SER A 212 21.99 34.75 -23.15
CA SER A 212 23.41 35.14 -23.33
C SER A 212 24.35 34.14 -22.64
N SER A 213 24.53 32.94 -23.18
CA SER A 213 25.76 32.15 -23.01
C SER A 213 25.73 30.94 -23.94
N PRO A 214 26.82 30.63 -24.67
CA PRO A 214 26.89 29.45 -25.51
C PRO A 214 26.94 28.18 -24.63
N ALA A 215 26.33 27.12 -25.14
CA ALA A 215 26.15 25.80 -24.54
C ALA A 215 27.28 25.38 -23.58
N THR A 216 26.91 25.07 -22.33
CA THR A 216 27.73 24.26 -21.43
C THR A 216 27.11 22.86 -21.40
N PRO A 217 27.88 21.78 -21.67
CA PRO A 217 27.33 20.44 -21.72
C PRO A 217 26.91 19.97 -20.33
N CYS A 218 25.84 19.19 -20.30
CA CYS A 218 25.46 18.38 -19.14
C CYS A 218 26.68 17.65 -18.59
N TRP A 219 26.74 17.57 -17.26
CA TRP A 219 27.71 16.83 -16.46
C TRP A 219 28.27 15.61 -17.19
N PRO A 220 29.59 15.55 -17.47
CA PRO A 220 30.19 14.33 -17.97
C PRO A 220 30.17 13.31 -16.84
N ALA A 221 29.50 12.18 -17.06
CA ALA A 221 29.74 10.97 -16.30
C ALA A 221 31.24 10.66 -16.40
N THR A 222 31.97 10.91 -15.32
CA THR A 222 33.37 10.49 -15.20
C THR A 222 33.36 9.00 -14.90
N PRO A 223 33.93 8.15 -15.76
CA PRO A 223 34.07 6.73 -15.45
C PRO A 223 35.12 6.57 -14.34
N VAL A 224 34.77 5.80 -13.31
CA VAL A 224 35.72 5.35 -12.28
C VAL A 224 36.76 4.44 -12.95
N PRO A 225 38.06 4.77 -12.94
CA PRO A 225 39.08 3.90 -13.53
C PRO A 225 39.31 2.68 -12.63
N GLY A 226 38.98 1.48 -13.11
CA GLY A 226 39.27 0.22 -12.41
C GLY A 226 38.41 -0.98 -12.77
N CYS A 227 37.22 -0.80 -13.38
CA CYS A 227 36.38 -1.91 -13.83
C CYS A 227 36.62 -2.22 -15.31
N THR A 228 37.68 -2.98 -15.61
CA THR A 228 37.88 -3.58 -16.93
C THR A 228 37.09 -4.89 -17.07
N SER A 229 36.23 -4.90 -18.10
CA SER A 229 35.79 -6.04 -18.92
C SER A 229 35.17 -7.27 -18.23
N ALA A 230 33.85 -7.37 -18.29
CA ALA A 230 33.16 -8.66 -18.40
C ALA A 230 32.64 -8.80 -19.83
N THR A 231 33.29 -9.66 -20.62
CA THR A 231 32.84 -10.06 -21.95
C THR A 231 31.54 -10.88 -21.82
N PRO A 232 30.49 -10.62 -22.60
CA PRO A 232 29.28 -11.44 -22.55
C PRO A 232 29.55 -12.87 -23.08
N PRO A 233 28.96 -13.92 -22.48
CA PRO A 233 29.09 -15.28 -22.99
C PRO A 233 28.34 -15.47 -24.31
N PRO A 234 28.78 -16.40 -25.20
CA PRO A 234 28.13 -16.66 -26.48
C PRO A 234 26.78 -17.38 -26.31
N PRO A 235 25.85 -17.23 -27.27
CA PRO A 235 24.52 -17.83 -27.22
C PRO A 235 24.55 -19.36 -27.33
N ALA A 236 23.67 -20.04 -26.59
CA ALA A 236 23.54 -21.49 -26.57
C ALA A 236 22.99 -22.05 -27.90
N PRO A 237 23.43 -23.25 -28.34
CA PRO A 237 22.96 -23.85 -29.58
C PRO A 237 21.52 -24.37 -29.48
N SER A 238 20.73 -24.11 -30.52
CA SER A 238 19.38 -24.64 -30.75
C SER A 238 19.39 -26.16 -30.77
N ARG A 239 18.58 -26.80 -29.92
CA ARG A 239 18.32 -28.24 -29.98
C ARG A 239 17.29 -28.52 -31.08
N SER A 240 17.64 -29.44 -31.98
CA SER A 240 16.74 -30.19 -32.87
C SER A 240 15.83 -31.12 -32.08
#